data_AF-A0A5P9NRW3-F1
#
_entry.id   AF-A0A5P9NRW3-F1
#
_cell.length_a   1.000
_cell.length_b   1.000
_cell.length_c   1.000
_cell.angle_alpha   90.00
_cell.angle_beta   90.00
_cell.angle_gamma   90.00
#
_symmetry.space_group_name_H-M   'P 1'
#
loop_
_entity.id
_entity.type
_entity.pdbx_description
1 polymer ?
#
loop_
_entity_poly.entity_id
_entity_poly.type
_entity_poly.pdbx_seq_one_letter_code
_entity_poly.pdbx_strand_id
1 'polypeptide(L)' 'MIFNSVQFLEQLKGVCPTAVYDLLQYFAKITTDGLAYSLPVGKHSVDGDDVFFVVAENMTKPL' A
#
# COMPACT_ATOMS: atom_id res chain seq x y z
N MET A 1 7.18 14.36 2.71
CA MET A 1 7.57 12.94 2.66
C MET A 1 7.16 12.31 3.98
N ILE A 2 6.30 11.28 3.97
CA ILE A 2 5.86 10.58 5.18
C ILE A 2 6.53 9.20 5.16
N PHE A 3 7.36 8.90 6.15
CA PHE A 3 7.84 7.55 6.41
C PHE A 3 7.13 7.04 7.64
N ASN A 4 6.26 6.04 7.47
CA ASN A 4 5.58 5.43 8.59
C ASN A 4 5.40 3.93 8.37
N SER A 5 5.43 3.17 9.46
CA SER A 5 5.10 1.74 9.43
C SER A 5 3.59 1.61 9.31
N VAL A 6 3.12 0.58 8.60
CA VAL A 6 1.70 0.24 8.48
C VAL A 6 1.04 0.02 9.85
N GLN A 7 1.86 -0.27 10.87
CA GLN A 7 1.48 -0.38 12.28
C GLN A 7 0.95 0.94 12.91
N PHE A 8 1.19 2.10 12.29
CA PHE A 8 0.76 3.42 12.78
C PHE A 8 -0.40 4.01 11.97
N LEU A 9 -1.11 3.18 11.20
CA LEU A 9 -2.22 3.57 10.34
C LEU A 9 -3.26 4.47 11.02
N GLU A 10 -3.64 4.15 12.26
CA GLU A 10 -4.63 4.92 13.02
C GLU A 10 -4.26 6.40 13.19
N GLN A 11 -2.96 6.73 13.23
CA GLN A 11 -2.49 8.11 13.36
C GLN A 11 -2.70 8.94 12.09
N LEU A 12 -2.97 8.28 10.95
CA LEU A 12 -3.19 8.93 9.67
C LEU A 12 -4.68 9.20 9.39
N LYS A 13 -5.58 8.67 10.24
CA LYS A 13 -7.02 8.85 10.10
C LYS A 13 -7.39 10.33 10.30
N GLY A 14 -7.94 10.95 9.25
CA GLY A 14 -8.27 12.38 9.26
C GLY A 14 -7.07 13.33 9.04
N VAL A 15 -5.86 12.78 8.85
CA VAL A 15 -4.65 13.56 8.53
C VAL A 15 -4.33 13.47 7.03
N CYS A 16 -4.56 12.32 6.41
CA CYS A 16 -4.42 12.14 4.96
C CYS A 16 -5.80 12.05 4.25
N PRO A 17 -5.85 12.30 2.93
CA PRO A 17 -7.07 12.11 2.14
C PRO A 17 -7.62 10.69 2.30
N THR A 18 -8.95 10.54 2.30
CA THR A 18 -9.64 9.25 2.49
C THR A 18 -9.10 8.16 1.56
N ALA A 19 -8.92 8.44 0.27
CA ALA A 19 -8.38 7.48 -0.68
C ALA A 19 -6.96 7.00 -0.35
N VAL A 20 -6.12 7.86 0.24
CA VAL A 20 -4.78 7.47 0.71
C VAL A 20 -4.88 6.60 1.95
N TYR A 21 -5.79 6.92 2.86
CA TYR A 21 -6.04 6.12 4.06
C TYR A 21 -6.56 4.72 3.70
N ASP A 22 -7.49 4.62 2.75
CA ASP A 22 -8.05 3.35 2.28
C ASP A 22 -6.98 2.49 1.59
N LEU A 23 -6.11 3.09 0.77
CA LEU A 23 -4.97 2.40 0.17
C LEU A 23 -4.01 1.85 1.24
N LEU A 24 -3.71 2.64 2.27
CA LEU A 24 -2.85 2.19 3.37
C LEU A 24 -3.50 1.05 4.17
N GLN A 25 -4.81 1.11 4.43
CA GLN A 25 -5.54 0.02 5.07
C GLN A 25 -5.48 -1.27 4.25
N TYR A 26 -5.64 -1.18 2.92
CA TYR A 26 -5.46 -2.31 2.03
C TYR A 26 -4.05 -2.92 2.18
N PHE A 27 -3.00 -2.10 2.19
CA PHE A 27 -1.63 -2.58 2.40
C PHE A 27 -1.42 -3.25 3.76
N ALA A 28 -2.07 -2.76 4.82
CA ALA A 28 -2.06 -3.38 6.14
C ALA A 28 -2.63 -4.79 6.11
N LYS A 29 -3.78 -4.92 5.46
CA LYS A 29 -4.51 -6.17 5.36
C LYS A 29 -3.66 -7.21 4.62
N ILE A 30 -3.18 -6.90 3.42
CA ILE A 30 -2.38 -7.87 2.64
C ILE A 30 -1.05 -8.22 3.33
N THR A 31 -0.48 -7.32 4.13
CA THR A 31 0.76 -7.59 4.88
C THR A 31 0.47 -8.52 6.04
N THR A 32 -0.62 -8.28 6.78
CA THR A 32 -1.04 -9.10 7.92
C THR A 32 -1.46 -10.50 7.49
N ASP A 33 -2.15 -10.60 6.36
CA ASP A 33 -2.62 -11.86 5.79
C ASP A 33 -1.49 -12.67 5.10
N GLY A 34 -0.26 -12.13 5.05
CA GLY A 34 0.88 -12.75 4.37
C GLY A 34 0.75 -12.78 2.83
N LEU A 35 -0.20 -12.00 2.28
CA LEU A 35 -0.51 -11.94 0.85
C LEU A 35 0.31 -10.90 0.08
N ALA A 36 1.10 -10.08 0.77
CA ALA A 36 1.92 -9.06 0.11
C ALA A 36 2.86 -9.64 -0.97
N TYR A 37 3.38 -10.86 -0.76
CA TYR A 37 4.26 -11.55 -1.70
C TYR A 37 3.54 -12.38 -2.76
N SER A 38 2.22 -12.56 -2.65
CA SER A 38 1.41 -13.30 -3.63
C SER A 38 0.70 -12.41 -4.63
N LEU A 39 0.83 -11.08 -4.50
CA LEU A 39 0.29 -10.15 -5.47
C LEU A 39 1.05 -10.25 -6.81
N PRO A 40 0.35 -10.43 -7.94
CA PRO A 40 1.01 -10.50 -9.23
C PRO A 40 1.62 -9.14 -9.60
N VAL A 41 2.76 -9.17 -10.29
CA VAL A 41 3.40 -7.97 -10.84
C VAL A 41 2.44 -7.26 -11.79
N GLY A 42 2.33 -5.94 -11.66
CA GLY A 42 1.49 -5.11 -12.52
C GLY A 42 0.71 -4.04 -11.77
N LYS A 43 -0.21 -3.41 -12.51
CA LYS A 43 -1.10 -2.35 -12.01
C LYS A 43 -2.32 -2.99 -11.33
N HIS A 44 -2.60 -2.55 -10.11
CA HIS A 44 -3.77 -2.93 -9.33
C HIS A 44 -4.56 -1.69 -8.97
N SER A 45 -5.87 -1.71 -9.24
CA SER A 45 -6.77 -0.60 -8.90
C SER A 45 -7.44 -0.90 -7.57
N VAL A 46 -7.61 0.11 -6.73
CA VAL A 46 -8.44 0.02 -5.52
C VAL A 46 -9.81 0.57 -5.88
N ASP A 47 -10.88 -0.19 -5.59
CA ASP A 47 -12.24 0.04 -6.09
C ASP A 47 -12.70 1.51 -6.03
N GLY A 48 -13.23 2.01 -7.15
CA GLY A 48 -14.06 3.23 -7.20
C GLY A 48 -13.34 4.58 -7.33
N ASP A 49 -12.04 4.65 -7.07
CA ASP A 49 -11.25 5.90 -7.15
C ASP A 49 -10.21 5.87 -8.28
N ASP A 50 -9.72 7.05 -8.71
CA ASP A 50 -8.59 7.22 -9.65
C ASP A 50 -7.23 6.72 -9.10
N VAL A 51 -7.25 5.94 -8.02
CA VAL A 51 -6.07 5.48 -7.28
C VAL A 51 -5.73 4.04 -7.66
N PHE A 52 -4.47 3.84 -8.03
CA PHE A 52 -3.90 2.54 -8.32
C PHE A 52 -2.53 2.41 -7.67
N PHE A 53 -2.10 1.18 -7.44
CA PHE A 53 -0.74 0.86 -7.04
C PHE A 53 -0.10 -0.11 -8.05
N VAL A 54 1.23 -0.13 -8.07
CA VAL A 54 2.00 -1.01 -8.94
C VAL A 54 2.83 -1.93 -8.08
N VAL A 55 2.65 -3.23 -8.30
CA VAL A 55 3.53 -4.26 -7.74
C VAL A 55 4.62 -4.51 -8.76
N ALA A 56 5.87 -4.33 -8.36
CA ALA A 56 7.03 -4.56 -9.20
C ALA A 56 8.03 -5.44 -8.45
N GLU A 57 8.57 -6.44 -9.15
CA GLU A 57 9.76 -7.15 -8.67
C GLU A 57 10.97 -6.27 -8.95
N ASN A 58 11.60 -5.77 -7.89
CA ASN A 58 12.82 -5.00 -8.01
C ASN A 58 13.98 -5.87 -7.55
N MET A 59 14.82 -6.31 -8.49
CA MET A 59 16.14 -6.81 -8.13
C MET A 59 16.99 -5.60 -7.75
N THR A 60 17.23 -5.42 -6.45
CA THR A 60 18.19 -4.43 -5.96
C THR A 60 19.54 -4.71 -6.59
N LYS A 61 19.93 -3.90 -7.58
CA LYS A 61 21.32 -3.86 -8.01
C LYS A 61 22.14 -3.37 -6.81
N PRO A 62 23.16 -4.10 -6.37
CA PRO A 62 24.06 -3.58 -5.36
C PRO A 62 24.64 -2.25 -5.87
N LEU A 63 24.60 -1.24 -4.99
CA LEU A 63 25.22 0.07 -5.21
C LEU A 63 26.74 -0.07 -5.37
#